data_AF-A0AA42L5M0-F1
#
_entry.id   AF-A0AA42L5M0-F1
#
_cell.length_a   1.000
_cell.length_b   1.000
_cell.length_c   1.000
_cell.angle_alpha   90.00
_cell.angle_beta   90.00
_cell.angle_gamma   90.00
#
_symmetry.space_group_name_H-M   'P 1'
#
loop_
_entity.id
_entity.type
_entity.pdbx_description
1 polymer ?
#
loop_
_entity_poly.entity_id
_entity_poly.type
_entity_poly.pdbx_seq_one_letter_code
_entity_poly.pdbx_strand_id
1 'polypeptide(L)'
;MYHIDQANEFEKLQQCLEALNGMVSDVQNWRVPQPGCLDHWNSIKEQIIEYKQNEYLFFDSSPSAAIDIYQLLELDIYFKNFCLEITYLIRLGYDLGLTADQIRDIYQSVYAFWLAYADLLSLIQQQGHSTGITAIQLTTNYAHALLLLCCAICYGDGTDTVKIIDELLGYPSDCLIDLISYPYLEVESISPDYAVSYPFQQLDQLLNTSVDASTLGLYVEQIERDQQQGKYWSKKFFHQIALFGKWRFEALILCKLYQIDLNEMTQYQSVPEAFSKISDQTSTIT
;
A
#
# COMPACT_ATOMS: atom_id res chain seq x y z
N MET A 1 6.31 19.09 -7.22
CA MET A 1 7.15 18.61 -6.10
C MET A 1 6.39 18.83 -4.80
N TYR A 2 6.45 17.87 -3.89
CA TYR A 2 5.63 17.80 -2.68
C TYR A 2 6.28 18.45 -1.46
N HIS A 3 7.59 18.70 -1.50
CA HIS A 3 8.33 19.42 -0.46
C HIS A 3 8.14 18.84 0.94
N ILE A 4 8.15 17.51 1.03
CA ILE A 4 8.02 16.78 2.29
C ILE A 4 9.22 17.08 3.18
N ASP A 5 8.98 17.61 4.38
CA ASP A 5 10.00 17.74 5.42
C ASP A 5 10.32 16.36 5.99
N GLN A 6 11.35 15.74 5.42
CA GLN A 6 11.76 14.37 5.78
C GLN A 6 12.12 14.26 7.26
N ALA A 7 12.80 15.26 7.83
CA ALA A 7 13.24 15.20 9.22
C ALA A 7 12.03 15.20 10.17
N ASN A 8 11.06 16.05 9.90
CA ASN A 8 9.81 16.05 10.63
C ASN A 8 9.03 14.75 10.45
N GLU A 9 8.99 14.20 9.23
CA GLU A 9 8.21 12.98 8.97
C GLU A 9 8.84 11.71 9.54
N PHE A 10 10.17 11.64 9.61
CA PHE A 10 10.89 10.62 10.38
C PHE A 10 10.58 10.71 11.87
N GLU A 11 10.60 11.92 12.45
CA GLU A 11 10.25 12.14 13.85
C GLU A 11 8.81 11.71 14.16
N LYS A 12 7.85 12.17 13.33
CA LYS A 12 6.44 11.81 13.46
C LYS A 12 6.22 10.31 13.38
N LEU A 13 6.81 9.63 12.39
CA LEU A 13 6.67 8.17 12.25
C LEU A 13 7.29 7.45 13.45
N GLN A 14 8.48 7.85 13.89
CA GLN A 14 9.13 7.25 15.06
C GLN A 14 8.25 7.39 16.33
N GLN A 15 7.75 8.59 16.62
CA GLN A 15 6.88 8.83 17.78
C GLN A 15 5.59 8.02 17.71
N CYS A 16 4.98 7.91 16.52
CA CYS A 16 3.82 7.06 16.28
C CYS A 16 4.12 5.59 16.64
N LEU A 17 5.23 5.03 16.12
CA LEU A 17 5.60 3.65 16.37
C LEU A 17 5.97 3.40 17.84
N GLU A 18 6.57 4.38 18.52
CA GLU A 18 6.87 4.31 19.96
C GLU A 18 5.60 4.27 20.81
N ALA A 19 4.61 5.11 20.50
CA ALA A 19 3.32 5.13 21.19
C ALA A 19 2.55 3.80 21.04
N LEU A 20 2.78 3.07 19.94
CA LEU A 20 2.13 1.80 19.64
C LEU A 20 2.82 0.58 20.27
N ASN A 21 4.01 0.71 20.86
CA ASN A 21 4.80 -0.41 21.39
C ASN A 21 4.04 -1.33 22.34
N GLY A 22 3.27 -0.75 23.26
CA GLY A 22 2.47 -1.51 24.22
C GLY A 22 1.39 -2.35 23.55
N MET A 23 0.76 -1.81 22.50
CA MET A 23 -0.31 -2.49 21.75
C MET A 23 0.25 -3.65 20.92
N VAL A 24 1.31 -3.40 20.15
CA VAL A 24 1.88 -4.42 19.24
C VAL A 24 2.60 -5.54 19.98
N SER A 25 3.03 -5.31 21.22
CA SER A 25 3.70 -6.32 22.05
C SER A 25 2.72 -7.20 22.83
N ASP A 26 1.44 -6.84 22.88
CA ASP A 26 0.40 -7.65 23.53
C ASP A 26 -0.14 -8.71 22.58
N VAL A 27 0.35 -9.94 22.77
CA VAL A 27 -0.01 -11.12 21.96
C VAL A 27 -1.52 -11.40 21.97
N GLN A 28 -2.27 -10.95 22.99
CA GLN A 28 -3.73 -11.13 23.03
C GLN A 28 -4.44 -10.29 21.96
N ASN A 29 -3.81 -9.23 21.45
CA ASN A 29 -4.38 -8.38 20.42
C ASN A 29 -4.06 -8.87 18.99
N TRP A 30 -3.16 -9.84 18.85
CA TRP A 30 -2.66 -10.24 17.53
C TRP A 30 -3.72 -10.97 16.70
N ARG A 31 -3.92 -10.50 15.46
CA ARG A 31 -4.74 -11.15 14.44
C ARG A 31 -4.01 -12.28 13.73
N VAL A 32 -2.68 -12.25 13.78
CA VAL A 32 -1.80 -13.33 13.30
C VAL A 32 -0.86 -13.72 14.44
N PRO A 33 -1.04 -14.90 15.07
CA PRO A 33 -0.25 -15.31 16.23
C PRO A 33 1.11 -15.90 15.80
N GLN A 34 1.87 -15.18 14.98
CA GLN A 34 3.20 -15.59 14.52
C GLN A 34 4.27 -14.59 14.99
N PRO A 35 5.27 -15.03 15.78
CA PRO A 35 6.30 -14.14 16.33
C PRO A 35 7.05 -13.31 15.28
N GLY A 36 7.23 -13.86 14.08
CA GLY A 36 7.93 -13.18 12.98
C GLY A 36 7.32 -11.84 12.55
N CYS A 37 6.03 -11.59 12.85
CA CYS A 37 5.42 -10.28 12.56
C CYS A 37 5.98 -9.18 13.47
N LEU A 38 6.16 -9.48 14.77
CA LEU A 38 6.73 -8.51 15.72
C LEU A 38 8.23 -8.32 15.46
N ASP A 39 8.96 -9.39 15.14
CA ASP A 39 10.39 -9.30 14.81
C ASP A 39 10.60 -8.41 13.58
N HIS A 40 9.78 -8.59 12.54
CA HIS A 40 9.83 -7.76 11.34
C HIS A 40 9.45 -6.31 11.64
N TRP A 41 8.41 -6.08 12.45
CA TRP A 41 8.03 -4.74 12.90
C TRP A 41 9.18 -4.02 13.63
N ASN A 42 9.89 -4.72 14.53
CA ASN A 42 11.03 -4.16 15.24
C ASN A 42 12.23 -3.90 14.33
N SER A 43 12.50 -4.79 13.37
CA SER A 43 13.53 -4.57 12.35
C SER A 43 13.29 -3.29 11.54
N ILE A 44 12.05 -3.06 11.08
CA ILE A 44 11.72 -1.83 10.34
C ILE A 44 11.86 -0.60 11.25
N LYS A 45 11.47 -0.69 12.53
CA LYS A 45 11.67 0.40 13.48
C LYS A 45 13.15 0.76 13.67
N GLU A 46 14.03 -0.25 13.76
CA GLU A 46 15.48 -0.04 13.83
C GLU A 46 15.99 0.64 12.56
N GLN A 47 15.56 0.17 11.38
CA GLN A 47 15.90 0.82 10.11
C GLN A 47 15.45 2.29 10.07
N ILE A 48 14.26 2.63 10.55
CA ILE A 48 13.79 4.03 10.61
C ILE A 48 14.73 4.90 11.47
N ILE A 49 15.22 4.37 12.59
CA ILE A 49 16.17 5.08 13.46
C ILE A 49 17.51 5.26 12.73
N GLU A 50 18.01 4.22 12.06
CA GLU A 50 19.26 4.28 11.30
C GLU A 50 19.18 5.28 10.14
N TYR A 51 18.07 5.28 9.38
CA TYR A 51 17.84 6.21 8.28
C TYR A 51 17.79 7.65 8.76
N LYS A 52 17.04 7.91 9.85
CA LYS A 52 16.93 9.24 10.46
C LYS A 52 18.29 9.80 10.90
N GLN A 53 19.19 8.94 11.38
CA GLN A 53 20.53 9.35 11.83
C GLN A 53 21.52 9.55 10.67
N ASN A 54 21.19 9.09 9.47
CA ASN A 54 22.05 9.16 8.30
C ASN A 54 21.71 10.39 7.45
N GLU A 55 22.37 11.51 7.71
CA GLU A 55 22.18 12.77 6.97
C GLU A 55 22.38 12.64 5.46
N TYR A 56 23.15 11.64 4.99
CA TYR A 56 23.35 11.39 3.54
C TYR A 56 22.08 10.89 2.83
N LEU A 57 21.07 10.45 3.59
CA LEU A 57 19.80 9.98 3.06
C LEU A 57 18.75 11.09 2.92
N PHE A 58 19.11 12.32 3.27
CA PHE A 58 18.28 13.49 3.11
C PHE A 58 18.60 14.20 1.79
N PHE A 59 17.58 14.75 1.15
CA PHE A 59 17.75 15.58 -0.04
C PHE A 59 16.85 16.80 -0.01
N ASP A 60 17.34 17.88 -0.63
CA ASP A 60 16.56 19.06 -0.88
C ASP A 60 15.76 18.88 -2.18
N SER A 61 14.43 18.92 -2.07
CA SER A 61 13.52 18.91 -3.21
C SER A 61 13.63 20.17 -4.10
N SER A 62 14.36 21.21 -3.69
CA SER A 62 14.54 22.43 -4.48
C SER A 62 15.93 23.02 -4.29
N PRO A 63 16.97 22.33 -4.77
CA PRO A 63 18.33 22.69 -4.45
C PRO A 63 18.74 24.03 -5.04
N SER A 64 19.38 24.86 -4.23
CA SER A 64 19.93 26.16 -4.66
C SER A 64 21.24 26.05 -5.46
N ALA A 65 21.81 24.85 -5.59
CA ALA A 65 23.07 24.58 -6.28
C ALA A 65 22.99 23.25 -7.07
N ALA A 66 23.94 23.04 -8.00
CA ALA A 66 24.02 21.79 -8.74
C ALA A 66 24.36 20.63 -7.78
N ILE A 67 23.42 19.69 -7.60
CA ILE A 67 23.64 18.45 -6.86
C ILE A 67 24.39 17.46 -7.75
N ASP A 68 25.33 16.69 -7.19
CA ASP A 68 25.97 15.56 -7.86
C ASP A 68 24.94 14.45 -8.17
N ILE A 69 24.77 14.14 -9.46
CA ILE A 69 23.88 13.09 -9.91
C ILE A 69 24.20 11.72 -9.32
N TYR A 70 25.48 11.40 -9.08
CA TYR A 70 25.85 10.10 -8.53
C TYR A 70 25.36 9.94 -7.09
N GLN A 71 25.35 11.03 -6.32
CA GLN A 71 24.76 11.06 -4.99
C GLN A 71 23.25 10.84 -5.05
N LEU A 72 22.55 11.46 -6.01
CA LEU A 72 21.10 11.26 -6.18
C LEU A 72 20.75 9.83 -6.60
N LEU A 73 21.55 9.21 -7.48
CA LEU A 73 21.35 7.82 -7.93
C LEU A 73 21.63 6.80 -6.81
N GLU A 74 22.62 7.06 -5.97
CA GLU A 74 22.85 6.24 -4.78
C GLU A 74 21.67 6.36 -3.81
N LEU A 75 21.19 7.59 -3.59
CA LEU A 75 20.04 7.88 -2.75
C LEU A 75 18.76 7.22 -3.26
N ASP A 76 18.53 7.19 -4.58
CA ASP A 76 17.40 6.50 -5.21
C ASP A 76 17.30 5.04 -4.74
N ILE A 77 18.42 4.31 -4.77
CA ILE A 77 18.46 2.90 -4.38
C ILE A 77 18.09 2.73 -2.90
N TYR A 78 18.71 3.51 -2.02
CA TYR A 78 18.45 3.42 -0.58
C TYR A 78 17.02 3.83 -0.24
N PHE A 79 16.57 4.96 -0.76
CA PHE A 79 15.28 5.53 -0.39
C PHE A 79 14.10 4.75 -0.98
N LYS A 80 14.26 4.16 -2.17
CA LYS A 80 13.30 3.19 -2.71
C LYS A 80 13.13 1.99 -1.78
N ASN A 81 14.25 1.37 -1.38
CA ASN A 81 14.21 0.19 -0.50
C ASN A 81 13.56 0.54 0.84
N PHE A 82 13.90 1.71 1.41
CA PHE A 82 13.24 2.21 2.59
C PHE A 82 11.72 2.33 2.42
N CYS A 83 11.24 2.96 1.34
CA CYS A 83 9.81 3.09 1.07
C CYS A 83 9.11 1.73 0.95
N LEU A 84 9.76 0.76 0.30
CA LEU A 84 9.26 -0.62 0.19
C LEU A 84 9.16 -1.31 1.57
N GLU A 85 10.17 -1.14 2.43
CA GLU A 85 10.22 -1.73 3.77
C GLU A 85 9.18 -1.11 4.71
N ILE A 86 9.09 0.22 4.80
CA ILE A 86 8.12 0.87 5.70
C ILE A 86 6.67 0.59 5.31
N THR A 87 6.40 0.27 4.04
CA THR A 87 5.05 -0.10 3.59
C THR A 87 4.57 -1.39 4.28
N TYR A 88 5.47 -2.28 4.71
CA TYR A 88 5.10 -3.46 5.51
C TYR A 88 4.48 -3.09 6.85
N LEU A 89 4.79 -1.92 7.44
CA LEU A 89 4.21 -1.49 8.72
C LEU A 89 2.68 -1.44 8.68
N ILE A 90 2.07 -1.13 7.54
CA ILE A 90 0.62 -1.10 7.38
C ILE A 90 0.04 -2.51 7.61
N ARG A 91 0.58 -3.51 6.91
CA ARG A 91 0.13 -4.90 7.01
C ARG A 91 0.52 -5.52 8.35
N LEU A 92 1.74 -5.28 8.83
CA LEU A 92 2.23 -5.78 10.12
C LEU A 92 1.46 -5.17 11.29
N GLY A 93 1.17 -3.87 11.24
CA GLY A 93 0.32 -3.22 12.25
C GLY A 93 -1.05 -3.89 12.32
N TYR A 94 -1.64 -4.22 11.16
CA TYR A 94 -2.89 -4.96 11.13
C TYR A 94 -2.75 -6.38 11.71
N ASP A 95 -1.69 -7.12 11.38
CA ASP A 95 -1.38 -8.43 11.99
C ASP A 95 -1.28 -8.35 13.51
N LEU A 96 -0.65 -7.29 14.02
CA LEU A 96 -0.35 -7.06 15.43
C LEU A 96 -1.50 -6.41 16.21
N GLY A 97 -2.69 -6.34 15.61
CA GLY A 97 -3.91 -5.94 16.33
C GLY A 97 -4.23 -4.45 16.29
N LEU A 98 -3.47 -3.64 15.56
CA LEU A 98 -3.74 -2.19 15.49
C LEU A 98 -5.13 -1.90 14.94
N THR A 99 -5.69 -0.79 15.40
CA THR A 99 -6.99 -0.26 14.97
C THR A 99 -6.86 0.52 13.66
N ALA A 100 -8.00 0.83 13.04
CA ALA A 100 -8.07 1.58 11.78
C ALA A 100 -7.35 2.93 11.86
N ASP A 101 -7.62 3.69 12.92
CA ASP A 101 -7.02 5.02 13.13
C ASP A 101 -5.50 4.95 13.29
N GLN A 102 -5.00 3.95 14.02
CA GLN A 102 -3.56 3.73 14.18
C GLN A 102 -2.88 3.31 12.89
N ILE A 103 -3.54 2.49 12.06
CA ILE A 103 -3.03 2.11 10.73
C ILE A 103 -3.05 3.31 9.78
N ARG A 104 -4.08 4.16 9.87
CA ARG A 104 -4.17 5.42 9.12
C ARG A 104 -3.01 6.35 9.42
N ASP A 105 -2.64 6.52 10.69
CA ASP A 105 -1.50 7.37 11.08
C ASP A 105 -0.18 6.86 10.47
N ILE A 106 0.02 5.54 10.44
CA ILE A 106 1.18 4.92 9.78
C ILE A 106 1.13 5.14 8.28
N TYR A 107 -0.03 4.87 7.65
CA TYR A 107 -0.23 5.05 6.22
C TYR A 107 0.10 6.47 5.77
N GLN A 108 -0.33 7.50 6.50
CA GLN A 108 -0.05 8.89 6.14
C GLN A 108 1.45 9.19 6.06
N SER A 109 2.24 8.70 7.03
CA SER A 109 3.69 8.86 7.00
C SER A 109 4.33 8.05 5.87
N VAL A 110 3.91 6.79 5.68
CA VAL A 110 4.39 5.95 4.57
C VAL A 110 4.13 6.60 3.22
N TYR A 111 2.92 7.13 3.03
CA TYR A 111 2.52 7.83 1.81
C TYR A 111 3.35 9.10 1.58
N ALA A 112 3.60 9.89 2.62
CA ALA A 112 4.48 11.06 2.53
C ALA A 112 5.90 10.69 2.09
N PHE A 113 6.47 9.58 2.58
CA PHE A 113 7.77 9.10 2.11
C PHE A 113 7.77 8.66 0.64
N TRP A 114 6.70 8.03 0.17
CA TRP A 114 6.54 7.72 -1.26
C TRP A 114 6.47 8.99 -2.13
N LEU A 115 5.76 10.04 -1.68
CA LEU A 115 5.73 11.34 -2.36
C LEU A 115 7.10 12.01 -2.36
N ALA A 116 7.84 11.95 -1.25
CA ALA A 116 9.22 12.41 -1.21
C ALA A 116 10.06 11.63 -2.24
N TYR A 117 9.90 10.31 -2.34
CA TYR A 117 10.65 9.53 -3.32
C TYR A 117 10.32 9.92 -4.77
N ALA A 118 9.07 10.26 -5.08
CA ALA A 118 8.71 10.85 -6.38
C ALA A 118 9.39 12.20 -6.64
N ASP A 119 9.57 13.04 -5.62
CA ASP A 119 10.37 14.28 -5.73
C ASP A 119 11.84 13.98 -6.05
N LEU A 120 12.45 12.98 -5.41
CA LEU A 120 13.82 12.56 -5.71
C LEU A 120 13.98 12.10 -7.17
N LEU A 121 13.05 11.28 -7.66
CA LEU A 121 13.05 10.84 -9.04
C LEU A 121 12.90 12.02 -10.00
N SER A 122 12.03 12.98 -9.68
CA SER A 122 11.87 14.20 -10.47
C SER A 122 13.18 15.00 -10.57
N LEU A 123 13.95 15.11 -9.49
CA LEU A 123 15.28 15.75 -9.51
C LEU A 123 16.26 15.01 -10.43
N ILE A 124 16.30 13.68 -10.36
CA ILE A 124 17.16 12.84 -11.20
C ILE A 124 16.80 13.03 -12.68
N GLN A 125 15.51 13.05 -13.00
CA GLN A 125 15.00 13.24 -14.36
C GLN A 125 15.35 14.64 -14.90
N GLN A 126 15.25 15.69 -14.08
CA GLN A 126 15.63 17.06 -14.45
C GLN A 126 17.10 17.19 -14.84
N GLN A 127 17.99 16.34 -14.31
CA GLN A 127 19.39 16.28 -14.71
C GLN A 127 19.65 15.49 -16.02
N GLY A 128 18.60 14.97 -16.67
CA GLY A 128 18.69 14.30 -17.96
C GLY A 128 19.16 12.84 -17.90
N HIS A 129 19.14 12.23 -16.72
CA HIS A 129 19.72 10.90 -16.50
C HIS A 129 18.71 9.75 -16.54
N SER A 130 17.41 10.02 -16.64
CA SER A 130 16.40 8.98 -16.88
C SER A 130 15.10 9.58 -17.39
N THR A 131 14.42 8.88 -18.31
CA THR A 131 13.06 9.21 -18.75
C THR A 131 12.17 8.00 -18.47
N GLY A 132 11.02 8.20 -17.82
CA GLY A 132 10.03 7.14 -17.57
C GLY A 132 10.28 6.26 -16.35
N ILE A 133 11.09 6.72 -15.37
CA ILE A 133 11.17 6.04 -14.07
C ILE A 133 10.07 6.61 -13.18
N THR A 134 9.15 5.74 -12.77
CA THR A 134 8.08 6.07 -11.83
C THR A 134 8.44 5.53 -10.46
N ALA A 135 7.92 6.15 -9.39
CA ALA A 135 8.24 5.75 -8.02
C ALA A 135 7.86 4.29 -7.75
N ILE A 136 6.71 3.87 -8.27
CA ILE A 136 6.21 2.50 -8.15
C ILE A 136 6.10 1.89 -9.54
N GLN A 137 6.90 0.84 -9.78
CA GLN A 137 6.81 0.04 -11.00
C GLN A 137 5.83 -1.11 -10.77
N LEU A 138 4.68 -1.08 -11.45
CA LEU A 138 3.60 -2.04 -11.22
C LEU A 138 4.02 -3.51 -11.43
N THR A 139 4.99 -3.77 -12.32
CA THR A 139 5.49 -5.12 -12.63
C THR A 139 6.31 -5.77 -11.50
N THR A 140 6.90 -4.96 -10.62
CA THR A 140 7.79 -5.40 -9.54
C THR A 140 7.25 -5.09 -8.15
N ASN A 141 6.48 -4.00 -8.02
CA ASN A 141 6.01 -3.45 -6.75
C ASN A 141 4.47 -3.47 -6.65
N TYR A 142 3.81 -4.44 -7.31
CA TYR A 142 2.36 -4.51 -7.43
C TYR A 142 1.63 -4.42 -6.08
N ALA A 143 2.05 -5.24 -5.10
CA ALA A 143 1.39 -5.25 -3.80
C ALA A 143 1.54 -3.93 -3.05
N HIS A 144 2.66 -3.23 -3.21
CA HIS A 144 2.86 -1.92 -2.60
C HIS A 144 1.90 -0.89 -3.19
N ALA A 145 1.79 -0.85 -4.53
CA ALA A 145 0.83 0.00 -5.23
C ALA A 145 -0.60 -0.23 -4.74
N LEU A 146 -1.02 -1.50 -4.77
CA LEU A 146 -2.38 -1.88 -4.42
C LEU A 146 -2.66 -1.68 -2.92
N LEU A 147 -1.69 -1.94 -2.01
CA LEU A 147 -1.88 -1.64 -0.58
C LEU A 147 -2.09 -0.14 -0.34
N LEU A 148 -1.27 0.70 -0.98
CA LEU A 148 -1.37 2.15 -0.85
C LEU A 148 -2.71 2.66 -1.39
N LEU A 149 -3.17 2.15 -2.53
CA LEU A 149 -4.49 2.49 -3.08
C LEU A 149 -5.63 2.05 -2.16
N CYS A 150 -5.58 0.82 -1.64
CA CYS A 150 -6.56 0.36 -0.66
C CYS A 150 -6.58 1.26 0.58
N CYS A 151 -5.41 1.70 1.07
CA CYS A 151 -5.32 2.61 2.20
C CYS A 151 -5.85 4.01 1.84
N ALA A 152 -5.52 4.56 0.67
CA ALA A 152 -6.02 5.85 0.21
C ALA A 152 -7.55 5.86 0.14
N ILE A 153 -8.14 4.82 -0.45
CA ILE A 153 -9.59 4.68 -0.56
C ILE A 153 -10.26 4.55 0.82
N CYS A 154 -9.60 3.93 1.79
CA CYS A 154 -10.17 3.73 3.14
C CYS A 154 -9.92 4.89 4.11
N TYR A 155 -8.76 5.53 4.02
CA TYR A 155 -8.21 6.41 5.07
C TYR A 155 -7.77 7.79 4.56
N GLY A 156 -7.46 7.88 3.27
CA GLY A 156 -7.04 9.10 2.61
C GLY A 156 -8.22 10.01 2.28
N ASP A 157 -7.91 11.16 1.71
CA ASP A 157 -8.89 11.91 0.95
C ASP A 157 -8.89 11.44 -0.52
N GLY A 158 -9.93 11.76 -1.28
CA GLY A 158 -10.01 11.33 -2.69
C GLY A 158 -8.81 11.79 -3.55
N THR A 159 -8.03 12.77 -3.10
CA THR A 159 -6.84 13.26 -3.81
C THR A 159 -5.64 12.33 -3.66
N ASP A 160 -5.57 11.54 -2.59
CA ASP A 160 -4.49 10.58 -2.37
C ASP A 160 -4.52 9.48 -3.44
N THR A 161 -5.71 8.96 -3.77
CA THR A 161 -5.88 7.99 -4.86
C THR A 161 -5.37 8.54 -6.19
N VAL A 162 -5.76 9.76 -6.55
CA VAL A 162 -5.34 10.42 -7.79
C VAL A 162 -3.82 10.58 -7.83
N LYS A 163 -3.21 11.11 -6.78
CA LYS A 163 -1.75 11.29 -6.71
C LYS A 163 -0.99 9.96 -6.77
N ILE A 164 -1.50 8.89 -6.15
CA ILE A 164 -0.85 7.58 -6.25
C ILE A 164 -0.78 7.13 -7.71
N ILE A 165 -1.84 7.34 -8.49
CA ILE A 165 -1.92 6.87 -9.88
C ILE A 165 -1.11 7.76 -10.81
N ASP A 166 -1.31 9.08 -10.69
CA ASP A 166 -0.70 10.04 -11.58
C ASP A 166 0.80 10.16 -11.33
N GLU A 167 1.22 10.17 -10.07
CA GLU A 167 2.53 10.69 -9.68
C GLU A 167 3.45 9.60 -9.14
N LEU A 168 2.90 8.60 -8.43
CA LEU A 168 3.71 7.45 -8.00
C LEU A 168 3.79 6.37 -9.07
N LEU A 169 2.67 6.05 -9.71
CA LEU A 169 2.62 5.04 -10.76
C LEU A 169 2.98 5.64 -12.11
N GLY A 170 2.54 6.87 -12.44
CA GLY A 170 2.74 7.48 -13.76
C GLY A 170 1.73 7.01 -14.82
N TYR A 171 0.50 6.68 -14.41
CA TYR A 171 -0.56 6.05 -15.21
C TYR A 171 -0.38 4.61 -15.77
N PRO A 172 0.63 3.76 -15.42
CA PRO A 172 0.54 2.34 -15.68
C PRO A 172 -0.54 1.75 -14.78
N SER A 173 -1.55 1.17 -15.40
CA SER A 173 -2.63 0.48 -14.71
C SER A 173 -2.81 -0.93 -15.24
N ASP A 174 -3.61 -1.69 -14.52
CA ASP A 174 -4.12 -2.98 -14.93
C ASP A 174 -5.62 -3.02 -14.60
N CYS A 175 -6.30 -4.10 -15.00
CA CYS A 175 -7.74 -4.24 -14.82
C CYS A 175 -8.20 -3.95 -13.37
N LEU A 176 -7.48 -4.48 -12.37
CA LEU A 176 -7.86 -4.26 -10.96
C LEU A 176 -7.60 -2.81 -10.52
N ILE A 177 -6.44 -2.25 -10.86
CA ILE A 177 -6.09 -0.89 -10.48
C ILE A 177 -7.05 0.11 -11.15
N ASP A 178 -7.37 -0.07 -12.43
CA ASP A 178 -8.37 0.74 -13.13
C ASP A 178 -9.74 0.63 -12.48
N LEU A 179 -10.19 -0.60 -12.17
CA LEU A 179 -11.48 -0.83 -11.54
C LEU A 179 -11.62 -0.10 -10.21
N ILE A 180 -10.62 -0.22 -9.32
CA ILE A 180 -10.72 0.39 -7.98
C ILE A 180 -10.55 1.90 -8.00
N SER A 181 -9.90 2.42 -9.05
CA SER A 181 -9.60 3.83 -9.20
C SER A 181 -10.62 4.58 -10.04
N TYR A 182 -11.49 3.87 -10.76
CA TYR A 182 -12.50 4.41 -11.66
C TYR A 182 -13.35 5.55 -11.06
N PRO A 183 -13.79 5.49 -9.78
CA PRO A 183 -14.57 6.59 -9.20
C PRO A 183 -13.77 7.89 -8.99
N TYR A 184 -12.45 7.83 -9.04
CA TYR A 184 -11.55 8.94 -8.72
C TYR A 184 -10.88 9.54 -9.96
N LEU A 185 -10.94 8.85 -11.09
CA LEU A 185 -10.24 9.20 -12.31
C LEU A 185 -11.20 9.24 -13.51
N GLU A 186 -10.94 10.16 -14.44
CA GLU A 186 -11.58 10.16 -15.75
C GLU A 186 -10.91 9.13 -16.68
N VAL A 187 -11.10 7.84 -16.39
CA VAL A 187 -10.57 6.76 -17.25
C VAL A 187 -11.58 6.44 -18.34
N GLU A 188 -11.16 6.53 -19.61
CA GLU A 188 -12.03 6.24 -20.77
C GLU A 188 -12.46 4.77 -20.84
N SER A 189 -11.60 3.85 -20.39
CA SER A 189 -11.85 2.40 -20.40
C SER A 189 -10.99 1.65 -19.39
N ILE A 190 -11.55 0.62 -18.75
CA ILE A 190 -10.80 -0.32 -17.89
C ILE A 190 -9.91 -1.22 -18.75
N SER A 191 -8.63 -1.34 -18.40
CA SER A 191 -7.68 -2.25 -19.05
C SER A 191 -8.16 -3.70 -18.98
N PRO A 192 -8.02 -4.50 -20.05
CA PRO A 192 -8.35 -5.92 -20.03
C PRO A 192 -7.26 -6.80 -19.40
N ASP A 193 -6.06 -6.24 -19.19
CA ASP A 193 -4.87 -6.99 -18.78
C ASP A 193 -4.64 -6.88 -17.27
N TYR A 194 -4.09 -7.94 -16.67
CA TYR A 194 -3.64 -7.94 -15.28
C TYR A 194 -2.12 -8.00 -15.22
N ALA A 195 -1.50 -7.08 -14.50
CA ALA A 195 -0.05 -7.11 -14.26
C ALA A 195 0.34 -8.30 -13.38
N VAL A 196 -0.58 -8.71 -12.50
CA VAL A 196 -0.48 -9.94 -11.70
C VAL A 196 -1.75 -10.78 -11.91
N SER A 197 -1.66 -11.85 -12.70
CA SER A 197 -2.87 -12.60 -13.08
C SER A 197 -3.50 -13.40 -11.93
N TYR A 198 -2.71 -13.90 -10.97
CA TYR A 198 -3.26 -14.64 -9.84
C TYR A 198 -3.00 -13.88 -8.53
N PRO A 199 -4.03 -13.61 -7.70
CA PRO A 199 -5.40 -14.12 -7.81
C PRO A 199 -6.35 -13.29 -8.69
N PHE A 200 -5.93 -12.12 -9.17
CA PHE A 200 -6.85 -11.07 -9.62
C PHE A 200 -7.64 -11.38 -10.89
N GLN A 201 -7.13 -12.21 -11.81
CA GLN A 201 -7.88 -12.65 -13.00
C GLN A 201 -9.16 -13.43 -12.63
N GLN A 202 -9.25 -13.98 -11.42
CA GLN A 202 -10.49 -14.62 -10.95
C GLN A 202 -11.63 -13.60 -10.78
N LEU A 203 -11.32 -12.31 -10.67
CA LEU A 203 -12.31 -11.24 -10.63
C LEU A 203 -13.06 -11.10 -11.95
N ASP A 204 -12.49 -11.52 -13.09
CA ASP A 204 -13.20 -11.51 -14.38
C ASP A 204 -14.54 -12.26 -14.32
N GLN A 205 -14.57 -13.37 -13.57
CA GLN A 205 -15.80 -14.14 -13.40
C GLN A 205 -16.83 -13.40 -12.55
N LEU A 206 -16.38 -12.61 -11.57
CA LEU A 206 -17.25 -11.78 -10.73
C LEU A 206 -17.83 -10.61 -11.51
N LEU A 207 -16.95 -9.85 -12.19
CA LEU A 207 -17.28 -8.59 -12.85
C LEU A 207 -18.16 -8.76 -14.08
N ASN A 208 -18.16 -9.95 -14.69
CA ASN A 208 -19.08 -10.31 -15.76
C ASN A 208 -20.47 -10.80 -15.27
N THR A 209 -20.71 -10.79 -13.95
CA THR A 209 -21.96 -11.19 -13.30
C THR A 209 -22.45 -10.10 -12.34
N SER A 210 -23.46 -10.38 -11.51
CA SER A 210 -23.83 -9.49 -10.40
C SER A 210 -22.78 -9.57 -9.30
N VAL A 211 -22.14 -8.44 -8.98
CA VAL A 211 -21.18 -8.35 -7.88
C VAL A 211 -21.94 -8.16 -6.57
N ASP A 212 -21.92 -9.19 -5.72
CA ASP A 212 -22.60 -9.26 -4.42
C ASP A 212 -21.74 -10.00 -3.39
N ALA A 213 -22.20 -10.08 -2.13
CA ALA A 213 -21.44 -10.74 -1.06
C ALA A 213 -21.11 -12.21 -1.37
N SER A 214 -22.04 -12.92 -2.02
CA SER A 214 -21.89 -14.36 -2.30
C SER A 214 -20.80 -14.60 -3.35
N THR A 215 -20.86 -13.85 -4.45
CA THR A 215 -19.90 -13.95 -5.56
C THR A 215 -18.50 -13.53 -5.11
N LEU A 216 -18.38 -12.41 -4.40
CA LEU A 216 -17.10 -11.98 -3.82
C LEU A 216 -16.58 -12.97 -2.77
N GLY A 217 -17.47 -13.55 -1.97
CA GLY A 217 -17.14 -14.60 -1.01
C GLY A 217 -16.49 -15.83 -1.66
N LEU A 218 -16.99 -16.28 -2.81
CA LEU A 218 -16.40 -17.40 -3.56
C LEU A 218 -14.95 -17.11 -3.99
N TYR A 219 -14.66 -15.88 -4.41
CA TYR A 219 -13.29 -15.44 -4.73
C TYR A 219 -12.39 -15.53 -3.50
N VAL A 220 -12.84 -15.01 -2.37
CA VAL A 220 -12.07 -15.04 -1.11
C VAL A 220 -11.82 -16.48 -0.64
N GLU A 221 -12.86 -17.32 -0.60
CA GLU A 221 -12.76 -18.73 -0.20
C GLU A 221 -11.78 -19.52 -1.05
N GLN A 222 -11.79 -19.29 -2.37
CA GLN A 222 -10.90 -19.99 -3.28
C GLN A 222 -9.43 -19.67 -2.96
N ILE A 223 -9.14 -18.41 -2.63
CA ILE A 223 -7.79 -18.00 -2.28
C ILE A 223 -7.38 -18.55 -0.91
N GLU A 224 -8.25 -18.48 0.09
CA GLU A 224 -7.99 -19.06 1.42
C GLU A 224 -7.70 -20.56 1.32
N ARG A 225 -8.48 -21.28 0.53
CA ARG A 225 -8.26 -22.71 0.23
C ARG A 225 -6.91 -22.95 -0.43
N ASP A 226 -6.54 -22.13 -1.42
CA ASP A 226 -5.24 -22.24 -2.09
C ASP A 226 -4.06 -21.94 -1.15
N GLN A 227 -4.23 -21.03 -0.19
CA GLN A 227 -3.25 -20.76 0.87
C GLN A 227 -3.08 -21.96 1.81
N GLN A 228 -4.18 -22.53 2.30
CA GLN A 228 -4.16 -23.69 3.20
C GLN A 228 -3.54 -24.93 2.54
N GLN A 229 -3.76 -25.12 1.24
CA GLN A 229 -3.21 -26.25 0.48
C GLN A 229 -1.74 -26.06 0.08
N GLY A 230 -1.11 -24.93 0.45
CA GLY A 230 0.26 -24.61 0.05
C GLY A 230 0.43 -24.32 -1.45
N LYS A 231 -0.65 -24.40 -2.23
CA LYS A 231 -0.68 -24.09 -3.68
C LYS A 231 -0.38 -22.63 -3.96
N TYR A 232 -0.65 -21.77 -2.99
CA TYR A 232 -0.32 -20.36 -3.06
C TYR A 232 1.20 -20.16 -3.23
N TRP A 233 2.03 -20.94 -2.54
CA TRP A 233 3.49 -20.85 -2.58
C TRP A 233 4.13 -21.51 -3.81
N SER A 234 3.41 -22.40 -4.50
CA SER A 234 3.88 -23.05 -5.73
C SER A 234 3.57 -22.26 -7.00
N LYS A 235 2.81 -21.16 -6.89
CA LYS A 235 2.48 -20.29 -8.03
C LYS A 235 3.61 -19.30 -8.30
N LYS A 236 4.00 -19.19 -9.57
CA LYS A 236 5.16 -18.42 -10.08
C LYS A 236 5.16 -16.93 -9.65
N PHE A 237 4.02 -16.38 -9.25
CA PHE A 237 3.81 -14.95 -9.00
C PHE A 237 3.49 -14.61 -7.53
N PHE A 238 3.55 -15.59 -6.62
CA PHE A 238 3.27 -15.34 -5.20
C PHE A 238 4.10 -14.20 -4.60
N HIS A 239 5.37 -14.09 -4.99
CA HIS A 239 6.28 -13.07 -4.49
C HIS A 239 5.78 -11.64 -4.77
N GLN A 240 5.00 -11.42 -5.85
CA GLN A 240 4.44 -10.11 -6.21
C GLN A 240 3.30 -9.66 -5.29
N ILE A 241 2.75 -10.57 -4.47
CA ILE A 241 1.65 -10.32 -3.53
C ILE A 241 1.98 -10.72 -2.08
N ALA A 242 3.25 -11.01 -1.80
CA ALA A 242 3.71 -11.51 -0.50
C ALA A 242 3.48 -10.49 0.63
N LEU A 243 3.56 -9.19 0.32
CA LEU A 243 3.29 -8.09 1.25
C LEU A 243 1.93 -8.26 1.95
N PHE A 244 0.87 -8.67 1.23
CA PHE A 244 -0.46 -8.83 1.82
C PHE A 244 -0.56 -9.96 2.84
N GLY A 245 0.35 -10.94 2.78
CA GLY A 245 0.27 -12.13 3.61
C GLY A 245 -1.06 -12.87 3.40
N LYS A 246 -1.82 -13.02 4.49
CA LYS A 246 -3.14 -13.67 4.45
C LYS A 246 -4.28 -12.73 4.03
N TRP A 247 -4.08 -11.42 4.00
CA TRP A 247 -5.18 -10.45 3.89
C TRP A 247 -5.57 -10.16 2.44
N ARG A 248 -6.85 -9.85 2.24
CA ARG A 248 -7.45 -9.47 0.96
C ARG A 248 -7.98 -8.04 1.05
N PHE A 249 -7.05 -7.09 1.02
CA PHE A 249 -7.39 -5.66 1.05
C PHE A 249 -8.20 -5.26 -0.17
N GLU A 250 -7.96 -5.88 -1.32
CA GLU A 250 -8.72 -5.65 -2.55
C GLU A 250 -10.19 -6.04 -2.40
N ALA A 251 -10.50 -7.13 -1.68
CA ALA A 251 -11.88 -7.58 -1.48
C ALA A 251 -12.68 -6.55 -0.68
N LEU A 252 -12.07 -5.93 0.34
CA LEU A 252 -12.69 -4.84 1.08
C LEU A 252 -13.01 -3.63 0.17
N ILE A 253 -12.09 -3.26 -0.72
CA ILE A 253 -12.32 -2.14 -1.64
C ILE A 253 -13.47 -2.47 -2.59
N LEU A 254 -13.53 -3.69 -3.11
CA LEU A 254 -14.66 -4.15 -3.92
C LEU A 254 -15.98 -4.06 -3.13
N CYS A 255 -16.00 -4.45 -1.86
CA CYS A 255 -17.20 -4.26 -1.03
C CYS A 255 -17.63 -2.79 -0.96
N LYS A 256 -16.68 -1.87 -0.78
CA LYS A 256 -16.97 -0.44 -0.72
C LYS A 256 -17.51 0.10 -2.05
N LEU A 257 -16.90 -0.29 -3.16
CA LEU A 257 -17.28 0.16 -4.51
C LEU A 257 -18.66 -0.34 -4.92
N TYR A 258 -18.97 -1.60 -4.61
CA TYR A 258 -20.23 -2.26 -4.95
C TYR A 258 -21.29 -2.19 -3.84
N GLN A 259 -21.02 -1.44 -2.76
CA GLN A 259 -21.92 -1.26 -1.61
C GLN A 259 -22.38 -2.60 -0.98
N ILE A 260 -21.46 -3.57 -0.91
CA ILE A 260 -21.69 -4.86 -0.25
C ILE A 260 -21.60 -4.68 1.26
N ASP A 261 -22.56 -5.23 2.00
CA ASP A 261 -22.54 -5.21 3.47
C ASP A 261 -21.35 -6.01 3.99
N LEU A 262 -20.43 -5.32 4.67
CA LEU A 262 -19.23 -5.92 5.24
C LEU A 262 -19.54 -6.94 6.34
N ASN A 263 -20.73 -6.89 6.96
CA ASN A 263 -21.16 -7.90 7.92
C ASN A 263 -21.26 -9.29 7.26
N GLU A 264 -21.63 -9.36 5.98
CA GLU A 264 -21.70 -10.61 5.21
C GLU A 264 -20.31 -11.20 4.92
N MET A 265 -19.27 -10.38 5.01
CA MET A 265 -17.89 -10.75 4.72
C MET A 265 -17.09 -11.17 5.97
N THR A 266 -17.62 -10.94 7.19
CA THR A 266 -16.94 -11.26 8.47
C THR A 266 -16.65 -12.75 8.67
N GLN A 267 -17.35 -13.62 7.95
CA GLN A 267 -17.09 -15.07 7.96
C GLN A 267 -15.74 -15.44 7.30
N TYR A 268 -15.16 -14.55 6.49
CA TYR A 268 -13.91 -14.77 5.78
C TYR A 268 -12.72 -14.21 6.55
N GLN A 269 -11.83 -15.09 7.03
CA GLN A 269 -10.72 -14.72 7.91
C GLN A 269 -9.67 -13.83 7.24
N SER A 270 -9.62 -13.82 5.91
CA SER A 270 -8.70 -13.02 5.12
C SER A 270 -9.23 -11.62 4.78
N VAL A 271 -10.49 -11.30 5.04
CA VAL A 271 -11.05 -9.96 4.79
C VAL A 271 -10.72 -9.05 5.98
N PRO A 272 -10.07 -7.89 5.76
CA PRO A 272 -9.66 -7.02 6.86
C PRO A 272 -10.81 -6.19 7.41
N GLU A 273 -11.37 -6.59 8.56
CA GLU A 273 -12.55 -5.96 9.20
C GLU A 273 -12.34 -4.50 9.65
N ALA A 274 -11.12 -4.10 10.03
CA ALA A 274 -10.89 -2.79 10.67
C ALA A 274 -11.01 -1.59 9.70
N PHE A 275 -10.82 -1.80 8.40
CA PHE A 275 -10.87 -0.71 7.41
C PHE A 275 -12.31 -0.23 7.12
N SER A 276 -13.33 -0.87 7.71
CA SER A 276 -14.76 -0.59 7.53
C SER A 276 -15.28 0.63 8.31
N LYS A 277 -14.60 1.03 9.40
CA LYS A 277 -15.16 1.96 10.40
C LYS A 277 -15.05 3.45 10.06
N ILE A 278 -14.43 3.82 8.94
CA ILE A 278 -14.41 5.21 8.46
C ILE A 278 -15.45 5.40 7.35
N SER A 279 -16.70 5.07 7.66
CA SER A 279 -17.86 5.30 6.78
C SER A 279 -18.99 6.10 7.44
N ASP A 280 -18.68 6.84 8.52
CA ASP A 280 -19.58 7.87 9.05
C ASP A 280 -18.99 9.27 8.83
N GLN A 281 -18.83 9.66 7.57
CA GLN A 281 -18.85 11.08 7.16
C GLN A 281 -19.04 11.21 5.64
N THR A 282 -20.32 11.21 5.25
CA THR A 282 -20.91 12.04 4.18
C THR A 282 -20.04 12.34 2.96
N SER A 283 -20.32 11.65 1.86
CA SER A 283 -20.51 12.31 0.56
C SER A 283 -21.43 11.42 -0.28
N THR A 284 -22.71 11.75 -0.24
CA THR A 284 -23.64 11.44 -1.33
C THR A 284 -23.06 12.08 -2.59
N ILE A 285 -22.47 11.26 -3.46
CA ILE A 285 -22.20 11.66 -4.84
C ILE A 285 -23.55 11.63 -5.55
N THR A 286 -24.14 12.81 -5.73
CA THR A 286 -25.19 13.07 -6.73
C THR A 286 -24.57 13.58 -8.01
#